data_AF-A0A1Y3FWV7-F1
#
_entry.id   AF-A0A1Y3FWV7-F1
#
_cell.length_a   1.000
_cell.length_b   1.000
_cell.length_c   1.000
_cell.angle_alpha   90.00
_cell.angle_beta   90.00
_cell.angle_gamma   90.00
#
_symmetry.space_group_name_H-M   'P 1'
#
loop_
_entity.id
_entity.type
_entity.pdbx_description
1 polymer ?
#
loop_
_entity_poly.entity_id
_entity_poly.type
_entity_poly.pdbx_seq_one_letter_code
_entity_poly.pdbx_strand_id
1 'polypeptide(L)'
;QPKYISPVDPAARWNAASGGLAYYAYCTNYLIDLKSAVIMDVETTTAIRQAEVTAQRRMIERTQETFGIWPERLAADTAYGSAENLAWLVHERGIEPHIPVFDKSA
;
A
#
# COMPACT_ATOMS: atom_id res chain seq x y z
N GLN A 1 -0.69 -14.81 14.21
CA GLN A 1 -2.15 -14.61 14.25
C GLN A 1 -2.46 -13.26 14.93
N PRO A 2 -3.58 -12.57 14.59
CA PRO A 2 -3.98 -11.33 15.26
C PRO A 2 -4.06 -11.49 16.78
N LYS A 3 -3.59 -10.47 17.53
CA LYS A 3 -3.77 -10.42 18.99
C LYS A 3 -5.23 -10.13 19.39
N TYR A 4 -5.92 -9.34 18.58
CA TYR A 4 -7.34 -8.99 18.77
C TYR A 4 -8.09 -9.29 17.48
N ILE A 5 -9.23 -9.97 17.61
CA ILE A 5 -10.12 -10.31 16.50
C ILE A 5 -11.43 -9.56 16.75
N SER A 6 -11.92 -8.88 15.72
CA SER A 6 -13.21 -8.19 15.80
C SER A 6 -14.34 -9.20 16.04
N PRO A 7 -15.26 -8.92 16.96
CA PRO A 7 -16.39 -9.82 17.25
C PRO A 7 -17.44 -9.84 16.13
N VAL A 8 -17.45 -8.84 15.24
CA VAL A 8 -18.45 -8.69 14.17
C VAL A 8 -17.91 -8.97 12.78
N ASP A 9 -16.59 -8.85 12.58
CA ASP A 9 -15.96 -9.02 11.28
C ASP A 9 -14.47 -9.41 11.40
N PRO A 10 -14.13 -10.71 11.31
CA PRO A 10 -12.77 -11.20 11.51
C PRO A 10 -11.70 -10.63 10.56
N ALA A 11 -12.10 -10.03 9.43
CA ALA A 11 -11.16 -9.41 8.49
C ALA A 11 -10.74 -8.00 8.91
N ALA A 12 -11.56 -7.30 9.70
CA ALA A 12 -11.22 -5.99 10.25
C ALA A 12 -10.10 -6.09 11.29
N ARG A 13 -9.15 -5.14 11.26
CA ARG A 13 -7.94 -5.17 12.09
C ARG A 13 -7.94 -4.08 13.14
N TRP A 14 -7.54 -4.46 14.36
CA TRP A 14 -7.30 -3.52 15.46
C TRP A 14 -6.17 -2.56 15.10
N ASN A 15 -6.50 -1.29 14.94
CA ASN A 15 -5.60 -0.22 14.53
C ASN A 15 -5.58 0.88 15.61
N ALA A 16 -4.38 1.33 15.97
CA ALA A 16 -4.14 2.42 16.91
C ALA A 16 -3.14 3.47 16.36
N ALA A 17 -2.89 3.46 15.05
CA ALA A 17 -1.84 4.25 14.41
C ALA A 17 -2.07 5.77 14.51
N SER A 18 -3.32 6.21 14.70
CA SER A 18 -3.69 7.62 14.85
C SER A 18 -3.44 8.21 16.24
N GLY A 19 -2.89 7.44 17.19
CA GLY A 19 -2.60 7.91 18.55
C GLY A 19 -3.83 8.16 19.43
N GLY A 20 -5.03 7.85 18.94
CA GLY A 20 -6.30 7.90 19.66
C GLY A 20 -6.77 6.54 20.15
N LEU A 21 -8.07 6.45 20.49
CA LEU A 21 -8.70 5.17 20.81
C LEU A 21 -8.57 4.22 19.62
N ALA A 22 -8.12 3.01 19.90
CA ALA A 22 -7.98 1.99 18.88
C ALA A 22 -9.35 1.49 18.41
N TYR A 23 -9.43 1.12 17.14
CA TYR A 23 -10.65 0.72 16.46
C TYR A 23 -10.37 -0.39 15.44
N TYR A 24 -11.41 -1.10 15.02
CA TYR A 24 -11.30 -2.10 13.95
C TYR A 24 -11.47 -1.43 12.59
N ALA A 25 -10.51 -1.65 11.69
CA ALA A 25 -10.43 -0.94 10.42
C ALA A 25 -9.99 -1.82 9.25
N TYR A 26 -10.30 -1.31 8.06
CA TYR A 26 -9.74 -1.71 6.78
C TYR A 26 -8.83 -0.61 6.26
N CYS A 27 -7.92 -0.96 5.36
CA CYS A 27 -7.19 0.00 4.56
C CYS A 27 -7.79 0.02 3.16
N THR A 28 -8.04 1.23 2.63
CA THR A 28 -8.42 1.40 1.24
C THR A 28 -7.23 2.02 0.53
N ASN A 29 -6.67 1.28 -0.43
CA ASN A 29 -5.48 1.71 -1.18
C ASN A 29 -5.95 2.23 -2.53
N TYR A 30 -5.43 3.39 -2.94
CA TYR A 30 -5.77 4.02 -4.22
C TYR A 30 -4.49 4.15 -5.04
N LEU A 31 -4.54 3.78 -6.31
CA LEU A 31 -3.53 4.15 -7.29
C LEU A 31 -4.04 5.39 -8.04
N ILE A 32 -3.29 6.48 -7.96
CA ILE A 32 -3.73 7.78 -8.47
C ILE A 32 -2.75 8.26 -9.55
N ASP A 33 -3.27 8.63 -10.72
CA ASP A 33 -2.49 9.41 -11.68
C ASP A 33 -2.37 10.85 -11.17
N LEU A 34 -1.16 11.23 -10.76
CA LEU A 34 -0.87 12.54 -10.20
C LEU A 34 -0.97 13.66 -11.24
N LYS A 35 -0.87 13.37 -12.54
CA LYS A 35 -0.99 14.39 -13.59
C LYS A 35 -2.43 14.81 -13.81
N SER A 36 -3.35 13.84 -13.81
CA SER A 36 -4.77 14.07 -14.10
C SER A 36 -5.66 14.10 -12.85
N ALA A 37 -5.10 13.77 -11.68
CA ALA A 37 -5.81 13.62 -10.41
C ALA A 37 -6.96 12.58 -10.48
N VAL A 38 -6.72 11.47 -11.18
CA VAL A 38 -7.70 10.37 -11.37
C VAL A 38 -7.28 9.15 -10.57
N ILE A 39 -8.22 8.55 -9.86
CA ILE A 39 -8.04 7.23 -9.25
C ILE A 39 -8.11 6.19 -10.37
N MET A 40 -6.98 5.58 -10.67
CA MET A 40 -6.82 4.58 -11.73
C MET A 40 -7.23 3.18 -11.25
N ASP A 41 -7.00 2.89 -9.98
CA ASP A 41 -7.32 1.61 -9.36
C ASP A 41 -7.57 1.79 -7.85
N VAL A 42 -8.34 0.87 -7.27
CA VAL A 42 -8.63 0.82 -5.84
C VAL A 42 -8.58 -0.63 -5.36
N GLU A 43 -7.98 -0.83 -4.19
CA GLU A 43 -8.01 -2.13 -3.54
C GLU A 43 -8.09 -2.03 -2.02
N THR A 44 -9.11 -2.65 -1.44
CA THR A 44 -9.29 -2.72 0.00
C THR A 44 -8.53 -3.90 0.59
N THR A 45 -7.82 -3.68 1.69
CA THR A 45 -7.07 -4.70 2.41
C THR A 45 -7.41 -4.70 3.89
N THR A 46 -7.11 -5.81 4.57
CA THR A 46 -6.98 -5.78 6.03
C THR A 46 -5.91 -4.77 6.40
N ALA A 47 -6.11 -3.97 7.46
CA ALA A 47 -5.17 -2.91 7.86
C ALA A 47 -3.86 -3.47 8.45
N ILE A 48 -3.03 -4.05 7.57
CA ILE A 48 -1.68 -4.53 7.83
C ILE A 48 -0.80 -4.14 6.65
N ARG A 49 0.40 -3.67 6.98
CA ARG A 49 1.37 -3.14 6.02
C ARG A 49 1.73 -4.10 4.89
N GLN A 50 1.87 -5.40 5.18
CA GLN A 50 2.19 -6.40 4.16
C GLN A 50 1.09 -6.48 3.10
N ALA A 51 -0.18 -6.41 3.51
CA ALA A 51 -1.31 -6.47 2.59
C ALA A 51 -1.39 -5.21 1.73
N GLU A 52 -1.12 -4.03 2.30
CA GLU A 52 -1.07 -2.75 1.57
C GLU A 52 0.02 -2.76 0.49
N VAL A 53 1.23 -3.22 0.81
CA VAL A 53 2.32 -3.36 -0.16
C VAL A 53 1.95 -4.36 -1.26
N THR A 54 1.34 -5.50 -0.92
CA THR A 54 0.86 -6.46 -1.93
C THR A 54 -0.25 -5.87 -2.81
N ALA A 55 -1.13 -5.03 -2.25
CA ALA A 55 -2.15 -4.32 -3.02
C ALA A 55 -1.53 -3.30 -3.98
N GLN A 56 -0.52 -2.53 -3.56
CA GLN A 56 0.22 -1.62 -4.46
C GLN A 56 0.73 -2.36 -5.70
N ARG A 57 1.42 -3.50 -5.51
CA ARG A 57 1.97 -4.28 -6.64
C ARG A 57 0.88 -4.76 -7.59
N ARG A 58 -0.20 -5.32 -7.04
CA ARG A 58 -1.34 -5.81 -7.83
C ARG A 58 -2.06 -4.70 -8.58
N MET A 59 -2.26 -3.54 -7.96
CA MET A 59 -2.89 -2.39 -8.62
C MET A 59 -2.04 -1.87 -9.80
N ILE A 60 -0.71 -1.83 -9.66
CA ILE A 60 0.20 -1.44 -10.76
C ILE A 60 0.08 -2.42 -11.93
N GLU A 61 0.17 -3.73 -11.66
CA GLU A 61 0.07 -4.77 -12.69
C GLU A 61 -1.32 -4.76 -13.36
N ARG A 62 -2.39 -4.69 -12.57
CA ARG A 62 -3.77 -4.66 -13.07
C ARG A 62 -4.05 -3.40 -13.91
N THR A 63 -3.50 -2.25 -13.51
CA THR A 63 -3.61 -1.00 -14.29
C THR A 63 -2.90 -1.13 -15.63
N GLN A 64 -1.74 -1.78 -15.68
CA GLN A 64 -1.04 -2.08 -16.93
C GLN A 64 -1.86 -3.02 -17.82
N GLU A 65 -2.40 -4.11 -17.27
CA GLU A 65 -3.20 -5.07 -18.01
C GLU A 65 -4.50 -4.45 -18.56
N THR A 66 -5.13 -3.57 -17.78
CA THR A 66 -6.44 -2.99 -18.11
C THR A 66 -6.33 -1.79 -19.05
N PHE A 67 -5.36 -0.91 -18.81
CA PHE A 67 -5.26 0.38 -19.50
C PHE A 67 -3.98 0.56 -20.32
N GLY A 68 -3.01 -0.36 -20.22
CA GLY A 68 -1.72 -0.22 -20.88
C GLY A 68 -0.84 0.87 -20.28
N ILE A 69 -1.11 1.28 -19.04
CA ILE A 69 -0.39 2.38 -18.36
C ILE A 69 0.60 1.82 -17.35
N TRP A 70 1.87 2.19 -17.52
CA TRP A 70 2.96 1.86 -16.59
C TRP A 70 3.50 3.14 -15.94
N PRO A 71 3.61 3.21 -14.61
CA PRO A 71 4.16 4.38 -13.95
C PRO A 71 5.69 4.43 -14.11
N GLU A 72 6.23 5.58 -14.51
CA GLU A 72 7.68 5.83 -14.46
C GLU A 72 8.14 6.10 -13.01
N ARG A 73 7.28 6.73 -12.21
CA ARG A 73 7.52 7.14 -10.83
C ARG A 73 6.36 6.76 -9.94
N LEU A 74 6.66 6.39 -8.69
CA LEU A 74 5.64 6.06 -7.70
C LEU A 74 5.89 6.79 -6.39
N ALA A 75 4.95 7.64 -5.98
CA ALA A 75 4.95 8.31 -4.69
C ALA A 75 4.03 7.58 -3.70
N ALA A 76 4.49 7.38 -2.47
CA ALA A 76 3.74 6.76 -1.40
C ALA A 76 4.33 7.13 -0.03
N ASP A 77 3.60 6.83 1.05
CA ASP A 77 4.08 7.06 2.41
C ASP A 77 5.17 6.05 2.84
N THR A 78 5.77 6.29 4.02
CA THR A 78 6.84 5.46 4.58
C THR A 78 6.42 3.99 4.78
N ALA A 79 5.13 3.65 4.87
CA ALA A 79 4.67 2.27 4.97
C ALA A 79 5.05 1.46 3.71
N TYR A 80 5.22 2.10 2.55
CA TYR A 80 5.66 1.43 1.33
C TYR A 80 7.19 1.38 1.16
N GLY A 81 7.93 2.04 2.06
CA GLY A 81 9.39 2.21 1.97
C GLY A 81 10.24 1.06 2.51
N SER A 82 9.74 -0.18 2.55
CA SER A 82 10.57 -1.33 2.95
C SER A 82 11.62 -1.63 1.87
N ALA A 83 12.81 -2.09 2.28
CA ALA A 83 13.89 -2.42 1.35
C ALA A 83 13.45 -3.40 0.25
N GLU A 84 12.69 -4.44 0.62
CA GLU A 84 12.13 -5.41 -0.34
C GLU A 84 11.18 -4.78 -1.36
N ASN A 85 10.41 -3.76 -0.95
CA ASN A 85 9.50 -3.08 -1.88
C ASN A 85 10.23 -2.10 -2.80
N LEU A 86 11.20 -1.36 -2.26
CA LEU A 86 12.04 -0.47 -3.06
C LEU A 86 12.87 -1.27 -4.07
N ALA A 87 13.40 -2.43 -3.68
CA ALA A 87 14.13 -3.32 -4.59
C ALA A 87 13.23 -3.83 -5.73
N TRP A 88 11.99 -4.23 -5.42
CA TRP A 88 11.01 -4.65 -6.43
C TRP A 88 10.68 -3.52 -7.42
N LEU A 89 10.44 -2.30 -6.92
CA LEU A 89 10.15 -1.14 -7.77
C LEU A 89 11.31 -0.82 -8.69
N VAL A 90 12.53 -0.71 -8.15
CA VAL A 90 13.71 -0.26 -8.90
C VAL A 90 14.25 -1.35 -9.81
N HIS A 91 14.55 -2.53 -9.26
CA HIS A 91 15.33 -3.54 -9.97
C HIS A 91 14.48 -4.48 -10.82
N GLU A 92 13.25 -4.77 -10.40
CA GLU A 92 12.38 -5.69 -11.13
C GLU A 92 11.44 -4.95 -12.08
N ARG A 93 11.02 -3.74 -11.72
CA ARG A 93 9.96 -3.01 -12.42
C ARG A 93 10.40 -1.72 -13.11
N GLY A 94 11.60 -1.23 -12.82
CA GLY A 94 12.13 0.01 -13.41
C GLY A 94 11.31 1.25 -13.05
N ILE A 95 10.62 1.24 -11.91
CA ILE A 95 9.81 2.35 -11.39
C ILE A 95 10.65 3.13 -10.38
N GLU A 96 10.78 4.44 -10.58
CA GLU A 96 11.51 5.32 -9.65
C GLU A 96 10.66 5.61 -8.39
N PRO A 97 11.10 5.17 -7.19
CA PRO A 97 10.33 5.38 -5.97
C PRO A 97 10.56 6.77 -5.39
N HIS A 98 9.47 7.52 -5.19
CA HIS A 98 9.41 8.75 -4.40
C HIS A 98 8.77 8.43 -3.04
N ILE A 99 9.43 7.56 -2.27
CA ILE A 99 8.89 6.96 -1.04
C ILE A 99 9.94 7.12 0.08
N PRO A 100 9.58 7.67 1.26
CA PRO A 100 10.50 7.70 2.39
C PRO A 100 10.92 6.30 2.81
N VAL A 101 12.23 6.09 3.01
CA VAL A 101 12.77 4.79 3.43
C VAL A 101 12.33 4.46 4.85
N PHE A 102 11.87 3.23 5.06
CA PHE A 102 11.58 2.72 6.39
C PHE A 102 12.86 2.19 7.04
N ASP A 103 13.58 3.10 7.70
CA ASP A 103 14.81 2.78 8.41
C ASP A 103 14.51 2.07 9.75
N LYS A 104 15.18 0.95 10.00
CA LYS A 104 15.13 0.17 11.24
C LYS A 104 16.48 0.12 11.97
N SER A 105 17.42 0.98 11.59
CA SER A 105 18.78 0.99 12.15
C SER A 105 18.91 1.69 13.51
N ALA A 106 17.81 2.24 14.04
CA ALA A 106 17.72 2.86 15.37
C ALA A 106 17.33 1.86 16.46
#